data_AF-A0ABD0Q3R3-F1
#
_entry.id   AF-A0ABD0Q3R3-F1
#
_cell.length_a   1.000
_cell.length_b   1.000
_cell.length_c   1.000
_cell.angle_alpha   90.00
_cell.angle_beta   90.00
_cell.angle_gamma   90.00
#
_symmetry.space_group_name_H-M   'P 1'
#
loop_
_entity.id
_entity.type
_entity.pdbx_description
1 polymer ?
#
loop_
_entity_poly.entity_id
_entity_poly.type
_entity_poly.pdbx_seq_one_letter_code
_entity_poly.pdbx_strand_id
1 'polypeptide(L)'
;TRLALLRILSDLDEDDHFGLITFDSEVSLWKRELLKATETNLENAKSFVKEIRDRGATNINAAVLAGVEMINQHPREGTASILILLTDGDPTSGTDSHKHKLNSVLS
;
A
#
# COMPACT_ATOMS: atom_id res chain seq x y z
N THR A 1 0.99 10.94 9.31
CA THR A 1 0.89 10.03 8.16
C THR A 1 -0.28 10.36 7.23
N ARG A 2 -1.53 10.47 7.73
CA ARG A 2 -2.74 10.71 6.92
C ARG A 2 -2.68 11.86 5.89
N LEU A 3 -2.12 13.02 6.26
CA LEU A 3 -2.00 14.17 5.34
C LEU A 3 -1.10 13.87 4.14
N ALA A 4 0.00 13.14 4.35
CA ALA A 4 0.91 12.75 3.27
C ALA A 4 0.21 11.81 2.28
N LEU A 5 -0.57 10.84 2.78
CA LEU A 5 -1.32 9.92 1.93
C LEU A 5 -2.40 10.65 1.10
N LEU A 6 -3.11 11.60 1.71
CA LEU A 6 -4.08 12.44 0.98
C LEU A 6 -3.40 13.30 -0.09
N ARG A 7 -2.17 13.77 0.16
CA ARG A 7 -1.39 14.54 -0.81
C ARG A 7 -0.99 13.66 -2.00
N ILE A 8 -0.46 12.47 -1.75
CA ILE A 8 -0.10 11.48 -2.79
C ILE A 8 -1.32 11.17 -3.67
N LEU A 9 -2.47 10.86 -3.07
CA LEU A 9 -3.72 10.62 -3.81
C LEU A 9 -4.20 11.82 -4.63
N SER A 10 -3.76 13.03 -4.31
CA SER A 10 -4.12 14.24 -5.06
C SER A 10 -3.12 14.58 -6.15
N ASP A 11 -1.98 13.89 -6.20
CA ASP A 11 -0.93 14.06 -7.20
C ASP A 11 -0.92 12.94 -8.26
N LEU A 12 -1.83 11.96 -8.15
CA LEU A 12 -1.99 10.91 -9.16
C LEU A 12 -2.65 11.47 -10.43
N ASP A 13 -2.11 11.08 -11.58
CA ASP A 13 -2.68 11.38 -12.89
C ASP A 13 -3.83 10.42 -13.22
N GLU A 14 -4.75 10.82 -14.11
CA GLU A 14 -5.95 10.04 -14.42
C GLU A 14 -5.65 8.64 -15.00
N ASP A 15 -4.50 8.47 -15.65
CA ASP A 15 -4.02 7.20 -16.22
C ASP A 15 -3.32 6.30 -15.21
N ASP A 16 -3.00 6.82 -14.03
CA ASP A 16 -2.43 6.03 -12.95
C ASP A 16 -3.43 5.03 -12.40
N HIS A 17 -2.88 3.95 -11.86
CA HIS A 17 -3.65 2.97 -11.13
C HIS A 17 -3.06 2.80 -9.75
N PHE A 18 -3.92 2.72 -8.75
CA PHE A 18 -3.50 2.74 -7.37
C PHE A 18 -4.32 1.78 -6.52
N GLY A 19 -3.73 1.40 -5.40
CA GLY A 19 -4.35 0.60 -4.36
C GLY A 19 -3.96 1.17 -3.00
N LEU A 20 -4.77 0.88 -2.00
CA LEU A 20 -4.49 1.28 -0.62
C LEU A 20 -4.53 0.05 0.27
N ILE A 21 -3.46 -0.11 1.04
CA ILE A 21 -3.29 -1.15 2.05
C ILE A 21 -3.03 -0.44 3.37
N THR A 22 -3.86 -0.74 4.35
CA THR A 22 -3.68 -0.29 5.73
C THR A 22 -3.31 -1.48 6.57
N PHE A 23 -2.40 -1.29 7.50
CA PHE A 23 -1.95 -2.36 8.37
C PHE A 23 -1.80 -1.85 9.80
N ASP A 24 -2.31 -2.65 10.72
CA ASP A 24 -2.03 -2.57 12.14
C ASP A 24 -1.56 -3.97 12.59
N SER A 25 -2.31 -4.62 13.48
CA SER A 25 -2.18 -6.05 13.77
C SER A 25 -2.66 -6.91 12.60
N GLU A 26 -3.58 -6.38 11.79
CA GLU A 26 -4.14 -7.03 10.60
C GLU A 26 -3.94 -6.17 9.35
N VAL A 27 -3.94 -6.81 8.18
CA VAL A 27 -3.88 -6.12 6.88
C VAL A 27 -5.30 -5.93 6.38
N SER A 28 -5.64 -4.70 6.00
CA SER A 28 -6.91 -4.36 5.37
C SER A 28 -6.67 -3.70 4.02
N LEU A 29 -7.38 -4.18 3.01
CA LEU A 29 -7.32 -3.68 1.65
C LEU A 29 -8.53 -2.79 1.40
N TRP A 30 -8.32 -1.58 0.86
CA TRP A 30 -9.44 -0.76 0.38
C TRP A 30 -10.19 -1.47 -0.77
N LYS A 31 -9.42 -2.02 -1.71
CA LYS A 31 -9.86 -2.81 -2.86
C LYS A 31 -8.89 -3.95 -3.10
N ARG A 32 -9.39 -5.03 -3.70
CA ARG A 32 -8.60 -6.24 -3.99
C ARG A 32 -7.61 -6.04 -5.13
N GLU A 33 -7.82 -5.04 -5.97
CA GLU A 33 -7.06 -4.78 -7.19
C GLU A 33 -6.74 -3.29 -7.34
N LEU A 34 -5.78 -2.97 -8.22
CA LEU A 34 -5.40 -1.60 -8.56
C LEU A 34 -6.47 -0.98 -9.46
N LEU A 35 -7.09 0.11 -8.99
CA LEU A 35 -8.10 0.84 -9.72
C LEU A 35 -7.52 2.08 -10.41
N LYS A 36 -8.06 2.45 -11.57
CA LYS A 36 -7.71 3.69 -12.28
C LYS A 36 -8.04 4.90 -11.41
N ALA A 37 -7.19 5.92 -11.42
CA ALA A 37 -7.31 7.16 -10.65
C ALA A 37 -8.40 8.11 -11.18
N THR A 38 -9.60 7.57 -11.41
CA THR A 38 -10.78 8.39 -11.72
C THR A 38 -11.17 9.25 -10.52
N GLU A 39 -11.81 10.38 -10.76
CA GLU A 39 -12.28 11.29 -9.71
C GLU A 39 -13.08 10.55 -8.62
N THR A 40 -14.03 9.71 -9.02
CA THR A 40 -14.82 8.89 -8.10
C THR A 40 -13.97 7.92 -7.27
N ASN A 41 -12.96 7.26 -7.88
CA ASN A 41 -12.08 6.36 -7.15
C ASN A 41 -11.19 7.11 -6.17
N LEU A 42 -10.67 8.27 -6.56
CA LEU A 42 -9.86 9.13 -5.69
C LEU A 42 -10.67 9.68 -4.51
N GLU A 43 -11.92 10.09 -4.72
CA GLU A 43 -12.81 10.54 -3.64
C GLU A 43 -13.13 9.42 -2.65
N ASN A 44 -13.45 8.22 -3.17
CA ASN A 44 -13.70 7.04 -2.35
C ASN A 44 -12.44 6.64 -1.55
N ALA A 45 -11.27 6.68 -2.19
CA ALA A 45 -10.00 6.41 -1.54
C ALA A 45 -9.68 7.43 -0.44
N LYS A 46 -9.86 8.73 -0.73
CA LYS A 46 -9.68 9.80 0.27
C LYS A 46 -10.64 9.62 1.45
N SER A 47 -11.87 9.15 1.21
CA SER A 47 -12.83 8.84 2.28
C SER A 47 -12.38 7.65 3.12
N PHE A 48 -11.91 6.57 2.49
CA PHE A 48 -11.31 5.44 3.19
C PHE A 48 -10.11 5.86 4.07
N VAL A 49 -9.19 6.67 3.52
CA VAL A 49 -8.06 7.23 4.28
C VAL A 49 -8.53 8.07 5.45
N LYS A 50 -9.68 8.74 5.33
CA LYS A 50 -10.21 9.57 6.39
C LYS A 50 -10.68 8.78 7.60
N GLU A 51 -11.03 7.51 7.42
CA GLU A 51 -11.59 6.61 8.44
C GLU A 51 -10.55 5.72 9.13
N ILE A 52 -9.30 5.71 8.63
CA ILE A 52 -8.19 4.95 9.24
C ILE A 52 -8.01 5.42 10.69
N ARG A 53 -8.00 4.46 11.61
CA ARG A 53 -7.72 4.66 13.04
C ARG A 53 -6.45 3.92 13.42
N ASP A 54 -5.54 4.59 14.11
CA ASP A 54 -4.30 3.98 14.59
C ASP A 54 -4.63 2.98 15.70
N ARG A 55 -4.32 1.70 15.48
CA ARG A 55 -4.57 0.62 16.44
C ARG A 55 -3.32 -0.20 16.69
N GLY A 56 -2.35 0.39 17.40
CA GLY A 56 -1.23 -0.36 17.98
C GLY A 56 -0.40 -1.14 16.94
N ALA A 57 0.08 -2.32 17.34
CA ALA A 57 1.16 -3.13 16.72
C ALA A 57 1.24 -3.09 15.18
N THR A 58 2.45 -3.22 14.65
CA THR A 58 2.75 -2.97 13.23
C THR A 58 3.22 -4.23 12.50
N ASN A 59 2.37 -4.88 11.70
CA ASN A 59 2.76 -6.03 10.87
C ASN A 59 3.19 -5.60 9.45
N ILE A 60 4.41 -5.07 9.34
CA ILE A 60 4.96 -4.56 8.07
C ILE A 60 5.10 -5.68 7.01
N ASN A 61 5.54 -6.87 7.42
CA ASN A 61 5.81 -7.97 6.48
C ASN A 61 4.53 -8.39 5.73
N ALA A 62 3.42 -8.53 6.46
CA ALA A 62 2.13 -8.87 5.86
C ALA A 62 1.66 -7.78 4.88
N ALA A 63 1.86 -6.49 5.23
CA ALA A 63 1.49 -5.38 4.37
C ALA A 63 2.29 -5.35 3.06
N VAL A 64 3.60 -5.59 3.12
CA VAL A 64 4.47 -5.62 1.94
C VAL A 64 4.10 -6.79 1.02
N LEU A 65 3.87 -7.99 1.57
CA LEU A 65 3.45 -9.15 0.78
C LEU A 65 2.12 -8.91 0.07
N ALA A 66 1.14 -8.33 0.77
CA ALA A 66 -0.14 -7.97 0.17
C ALA A 66 0.00 -6.93 -0.95
N GLY A 67 0.91 -5.96 -0.80
CA GLY A 67 1.22 -4.97 -1.84
C GLY A 67 1.82 -5.60 -3.09
N VAL A 68 2.80 -6.49 -2.91
CA VAL A 68 3.42 -7.22 -4.02
C VAL A 68 2.40 -8.12 -4.73
N GLU A 69 1.55 -8.82 -3.98
CA GLU A 69 0.49 -9.64 -4.56
C GLU A 69 -0.49 -8.79 -5.39
N MET A 70 -0.93 -7.64 -4.87
CA MET A 70 -1.83 -6.74 -5.56
C MET A 70 -1.25 -6.22 -6.89
N ILE A 71 0.05 -5.93 -6.92
CA ILE A 71 0.75 -5.51 -8.15
C ILE A 71 0.84 -6.67 -9.14
N ASN A 72 1.16 -7.88 -8.67
CA ASN A 72 1.37 -9.05 -9.53
C ASN A 72 0.07 -9.67 -10.07
N GLN A 73 -1.09 -9.40 -9.46
CA GLN A 73 -2.38 -9.93 -9.95
C GLN A 73 -2.74 -9.43 -11.35
N HIS A 74 -2.28 -8.23 -11.74
CA HIS A 74 -2.52 -7.66 -13.06
C HIS A 74 -1.25 -7.04 -13.63
N PRO A 75 -0.33 -7.86 -14.18
CA PRO A 75 0.90 -7.37 -14.79
C PRO A 75 0.55 -6.41 -15.93
N ARG A 76 0.95 -5.15 -15.79
CA ARG A 76 0.79 -4.13 -16.83
C ARG A 76 2.11 -3.91 -17.54
N GLU A 77 2.26 -4.54 -18.70
CA GLU A 77 3.45 -4.38 -19.55
C GLU A 77 3.67 -2.89 -19.89
N GLY A 78 4.92 -2.44 -19.79
CA GLY A 78 5.29 -1.06 -20.09
C GLY A 78 4.98 -0.04 -18.98
N THR A 79 4.54 -0.46 -17.79
CA THR A 79 4.30 0.45 -16.66
C THR A 79 5.29 0.20 -15.51
N ALA A 80 5.72 1.28 -14.84
CA ALA A 80 6.52 1.18 -13.63
C ALA A 80 5.59 1.02 -12.41
N SER A 81 5.83 0.01 -11.58
CA SER A 81 5.10 -0.20 -10.33
C SER A 81 5.89 0.36 -9.15
N ILE A 82 5.24 1.13 -8.29
CA ILE A 82 5.85 1.73 -7.08
C ILE A 82 5.06 1.27 -5.86
N LEU A 83 5.75 0.70 -4.88
CA LEU A 83 5.19 0.39 -3.56
C LEU A 83 5.69 1.42 -2.56
N ILE A 84 4.79 2.24 -2.01
CA ILE A 84 5.10 3.26 -1.00
C ILE A 84 4.61 2.76 0.36
N LEU A 85 5.53 2.63 1.32
CA LEU A 85 5.22 2.28 2.70
C LEU A 85 5.34 3.53 3.59
N LEU A 86 4.29 3.85 4.34
CA LEU A 86 4.27 4.96 5.31
C LEU A 86 4.11 4.40 6.73
N THR A 87 5.10 4.58 7.59
CA THR A 87 5.05 4.22 9.03
C THR A 87 5.31 5.46 9.90
N ASP A 88 4.87 5.43 11.15
CA ASP A 88 5.04 6.52 12.13
C ASP A 88 6.30 6.39 13.02
N GLY A 89 6.96 5.23 13.04
CA GLY A 89 8.19 4.98 13.79
C GLY A 89 8.68 3.53 13.68
N ASP A 90 9.81 3.23 14.33
CA ASP A 90 10.55 1.95 14.22
C ASP A 90 9.67 0.69 14.43
N PRO A 91 9.91 -0.40 13.66
CA PRO A 91 9.14 -1.63 13.76
C PRO A 91 9.23 -2.24 15.18
N THR A 92 8.10 -2.29 15.88
CA THR A 92 8.02 -2.86 17.24
C THR A 92 7.71 -4.37 17.26
N SER A 93 7.62 -5.03 16.10
CA SER A 93 7.39 -6.48 16.03
C SER A 93 7.97 -7.06 14.74
N GLY A 94 9.24 -7.48 14.81
CA GLY A 94 9.92 -8.07 13.66
C GLY A 94 11.42 -8.29 13.84
N THR A 95 11.89 -8.54 15.05
CA THR A 95 13.22 -9.10 15.28
C THR A 95 13.06 -10.51 15.81
N ASP A 96 12.81 -11.46 14.91
CA ASP A 96 13.43 -12.76 15.08
C ASP A 96 13.77 -13.41 13.72
N SER A 97 15.05 -13.29 13.37
CA SER A 97 15.80 -14.36 12.71
C SER A 97 15.44 -14.81 11.29
N HIS A 98 15.23 -13.92 10.31
CA HIS A 98 15.44 -14.31 8.89
C HIS A 98 16.10 -13.20 8.07
N LYS A 99 17.39 -12.95 8.36
CA LYS A 99 18.33 -12.43 7.36
C LYS A 99 18.44 -13.48 6.25
N HIS A 100 17.56 -13.44 5.24
CA HIS A 100 17.79 -13.92 3.87
C HIS A 100 16.45 -13.90 3.10
N LYS A 101 16.34 -12.93 2.18
CA LYS A 101 15.54 -12.92 0.92
C LYS A 101 14.78 -11.61 0.73
N LEU A 102 15.51 -10.59 0.29
CA LEU A 102 15.00 -9.60 -0.66
C LEU A 102 15.96 -9.57 -1.86
N ASN A 103 16.11 -10.73 -2.51
CA ASN A 103 16.67 -10.84 -3.84
C ASN A 103 15.65 -11.60 -4.69
N SER A 104 15.42 -11.09 -5.90
CA SER A 104 14.56 -11.58 -6.98
C SER A 104 13.04 -11.43 -6.79
N VAL A 105 12.47 -10.37 -7.39
CA VAL A 105 11.40 -10.52 -8.40
C VAL A 105 11.53 -9.35 -9.39
N LEU A 106 12.42 -9.50 -10.37
CA LEU A 106 12.33 -8.88 -11.69
C LEU A 106 12.97 -9.89 -12.66
N SER A 107 12.13 -10.75 -13.23
CA SER A 107 12.43 -11.53 -14.43
C SER A 107 11.14 -11.69 -15.20
#